data_AF-A0A015M5F9-F1
#
_entry.id   AF-A0A015M5F9-F1
#
_cell.length_a   1.000
_cell.length_b   1.000
_cell.length_c   1.000
_cell.angle_alpha   90.00
_cell.angle_beta   90.00
_cell.angle_gamma   90.00
#
_symmetry.space_group_name_H-M   'P 1'
#
loop_
_entity.id
_entity.type
_entity.pdbx_description
1 polymer ?
#
loop_
_entity_poly.entity_id
_entity_poly.type
_entity_poly.pdbx_seq_one_letter_code
_entity_poly.pdbx_strand_id
1 'polypeptide(L)'
;MGCVEITPYNKDQSEFEFWTRSVNSEKDRETLQILHDLDFLHPAPRKFCDQTGTLWNCIHESLNANKRGQDGKRRILSIVAEQFPYCEIKKNLNISSSDTINEARKYARIHGPGAKCVEKPIFT
;
A
#
# COMPACT_ATOMS: atom_id res chain seq x y z
N MET A 1 -22.01 -36.08 -1.18
CA MET A 1 -22.54 -34.71 -1.09
C MET A 1 -21.56 -33.79 -1.78
N GLY A 2 -22.00 -33.05 -2.80
CA GLY A 2 -21.17 -32.09 -3.54
C GLY A 2 -21.42 -30.66 -3.08
N CYS A 3 -20.51 -29.75 -3.45
CA CYS A 3 -20.76 -28.31 -3.32
C CYS A 3 -21.82 -27.87 -4.33
N VAL A 4 -22.56 -26.80 -3.99
CA VAL A 4 -23.55 -26.14 -4.85
C VAL A 4 -23.03 -24.75 -5.20
N GLU A 5 -23.10 -24.37 -6.47
CA GLU A 5 -22.73 -23.03 -6.93
C GLU A 5 -23.82 -22.02 -6.55
N ILE A 6 -23.42 -20.88 -5.99
CA ILE A 6 -24.30 -19.85 -5.43
C ILE A 6 -23.86 -18.42 -5.82
N THR A 7 -23.16 -18.27 -6.94
CA THR A 7 -22.66 -16.99 -7.43
C THR A 7 -23.84 -16.01 -7.68
N PRO A 8 -23.85 -14.80 -7.09
CA PRO A 8 -24.98 -13.87 -7.19
C PRO A 8 -24.93 -12.96 -8.45
N TYR A 9 -23.94 -13.15 -9.31
CA TYR A 9 -23.72 -12.35 -10.50
C TYR A 9 -23.33 -13.23 -11.71
N ASN A 10 -23.54 -12.68 -12.90
CA ASN A 10 -23.22 -13.37 -14.14
C ASN A 10 -21.70 -13.34 -14.43
N LYS A 11 -21.24 -14.28 -15.27
CA LYS A 11 -19.81 -14.43 -15.64
C LYS A 11 -19.23 -13.24 -16.41
N ASP A 12 -20.07 -12.37 -16.99
CA ASP A 12 -19.64 -11.09 -17.58
C ASP A 12 -19.26 -10.04 -16.51
N GLN A 13 -19.78 -10.17 -15.28
CA GLN A 13 -19.46 -9.27 -14.18
C GLN A 13 -18.19 -9.68 -13.42
N SER A 14 -17.93 -10.99 -13.33
CA SER A 14 -16.74 -11.52 -12.68
C SER A 14 -16.48 -12.99 -13.03
N GLU A 15 -15.20 -13.36 -13.03
CA GLU A 15 -14.70 -14.73 -13.19
C GLU A 15 -14.73 -15.56 -11.88
N PHE A 16 -15.02 -14.93 -10.73
CA PHE A 16 -14.98 -15.58 -9.42
C PHE A 16 -16.34 -16.20 -9.07
N GLU A 17 -16.32 -17.50 -8.78
CA GLU A 17 -17.52 -18.27 -8.42
C GLU A 17 -17.58 -18.55 -6.91
N PHE A 18 -18.79 -18.55 -6.34
CA PHE A 18 -19.03 -18.91 -4.96
C PHE A 18 -19.68 -20.29 -4.86
N TRP A 19 -19.19 -21.11 -3.94
CA TRP A 19 -19.66 -22.49 -3.74
C TRP A 19 -19.94 -22.77 -2.27
N THR A 20 -21.08 -23.40 -1.96
CA THR A 20 -21.45 -23.80 -0.60
C THR A 20 -21.57 -25.31 -0.45
N ARG A 21 -21.28 -25.82 0.75
CA ARG A 21 -21.58 -27.20 1.18
C ARG A 21 -22.80 -27.27 2.10
N SER A 22 -23.47 -26.15 2.32
CA SER A 22 -24.67 -26.07 3.15
C SER A 22 -25.79 -26.90 2.54
N VAL A 23 -26.55 -27.57 3.41
CA VAL A 23 -27.79 -28.24 3.01
C VAL A 23 -28.83 -27.22 2.54
N ASN A 24 -28.74 -25.98 3.01
CA ASN A 24 -29.64 -24.89 2.66
C ASN A 24 -28.91 -23.86 1.79
N SER A 25 -28.55 -24.26 0.57
CA SER A 25 -27.86 -23.41 -0.40
C SER A 25 -28.67 -22.16 -0.80
N GLU A 26 -30.00 -22.22 -0.69
CA GLU A 26 -30.89 -21.10 -1.00
C GLU A 26 -30.67 -19.90 -0.08
N LYS A 27 -30.56 -20.13 1.23
CA LYS A 27 -30.27 -19.04 2.18
C LYS A 27 -28.92 -18.40 1.96
N ASP A 28 -27.91 -19.22 1.63
CA ASP A 28 -26.57 -18.72 1.32
C ASP A 28 -26.61 -17.86 0.05
N ARG A 29 -27.35 -18.30 -0.98
CA ARG A 29 -27.56 -17.56 -2.23
C ARG A 29 -28.29 -16.23 -2.00
N GLU A 30 -29.39 -16.23 -1.24
CA GLU A 30 -30.12 -15.01 -0.88
C GLU A 30 -29.23 -14.03 -0.12
N THR A 31 -28.43 -14.52 0.82
CA THR A 31 -27.50 -13.69 1.59
C THR A 31 -26.44 -13.06 0.69
N LEU A 32 -25.84 -13.83 -0.22
CA LEU A 32 -24.87 -13.32 -1.19
C LEU A 32 -25.49 -12.30 -2.14
N GLN A 33 -26.74 -12.51 -2.57
CA GLN A 33 -27.47 -11.55 -3.41
C GLN A 33 -27.68 -10.23 -2.67
N ILE A 34 -28.13 -10.28 -1.41
CA ILE A 34 -28.29 -9.07 -0.58
C ILE A 34 -26.97 -8.33 -0.42
N LEU A 35 -25.87 -9.05 -0.15
CA LEU A 35 -24.55 -8.44 -0.01
C LEU A 35 -24.07 -7.79 -1.32
N HIS A 36 -24.38 -8.41 -2.46
CA HIS A 36 -24.09 -7.84 -3.78
C HIS A 36 -24.92 -6.59 -4.05
N ASP A 37 -26.24 -6.64 -3.82
CA ASP A 37 -27.16 -5.53 -4.07
C ASP A 37 -26.90 -4.32 -3.15
N LEU A 38 -26.29 -4.57 -1.97
CA LEU A 38 -25.86 -3.55 -1.02
C LEU A 38 -24.41 -3.08 -1.24
N ASP A 39 -23.75 -3.47 -2.32
CA ASP A 39 -22.34 -3.16 -2.63
C ASP A 39 -21.32 -3.63 -1.55
N PHE A 40 -21.69 -4.58 -0.68
CA PHE A 40 -20.77 -5.21 0.28
C PHE A 40 -19.98 -6.36 -0.34
N LEU A 41 -20.54 -6.99 -1.37
CA LEU A 41 -19.87 -8.03 -2.15
C LEU A 41 -19.33 -7.40 -3.42
N HIS A 42 -18.04 -7.58 -3.71
CA HIS A 42 -17.46 -7.09 -4.95
C HIS A 42 -17.20 -8.27 -5.88
N PRO A 43 -17.68 -8.21 -7.14
CA PRO A 43 -17.55 -9.33 -8.07
C PRO A 43 -16.09 -9.74 -8.26
N ALA A 44 -15.18 -8.79 -8.40
CA ALA A 44 -13.77 -9.05 -8.23
C ALA A 44 -13.40 -8.77 -6.77
N PRO A 45 -12.52 -9.58 -6.14
CA PRO A 45 -11.72 -9.05 -5.04
C PRO A 45 -11.20 -7.73 -5.56
N ARG A 46 -11.44 -6.62 -4.85
CA ARG A 46 -10.74 -5.38 -5.19
C ARG A 46 -9.28 -5.84 -5.24
N LYS A 47 -8.69 -5.96 -6.44
CA LYS A 47 -7.28 -5.66 -6.58
C LYS A 47 -7.25 -4.35 -5.86
N PHE A 48 -6.66 -4.31 -4.66
CA PHE A 48 -6.18 -3.06 -4.14
C PHE A 48 -5.55 -2.44 -5.36
N CYS A 49 -6.18 -1.41 -5.93
CA CYS A 49 -5.63 -0.77 -7.10
C CYS A 49 -4.21 -0.53 -6.64
N ASP A 50 -3.24 -1.12 -7.35
CA ASP A 50 -1.87 -1.23 -6.87
C ASP A 50 -1.23 0.15 -7.05
N GLN A 51 -1.84 1.13 -6.37
CA GLN A 51 -1.49 2.52 -6.24
C GLN A 51 -0.12 2.61 -5.58
N THR A 52 0.39 1.52 -5.03
CA THR A 52 1.79 1.26 -4.74
C THR A 52 2.68 1.73 -5.89
N GLY A 53 2.40 1.34 -7.14
CA GLY A 53 3.18 1.79 -8.30
C GLY A 53 3.12 3.30 -8.52
N THR A 54 1.92 3.87 -8.46
CA THR A 54 1.71 5.33 -8.58
C THR A 54 2.39 6.08 -7.44
N LEU A 55 2.30 5.58 -6.21
CA LEU A 55 2.91 6.13 -5.01
C LEU A 55 4.44 6.14 -5.14
N TRP A 56 5.04 5.02 -5.53
CA TRP A 56 6.48 4.92 -5.73
C TRP A 56 6.96 5.88 -6.84
N ASN A 57 6.21 6.01 -7.93
CA ASN A 57 6.49 6.99 -8.98
C ASN A 57 6.42 8.43 -8.45
N CYS A 58 5.38 8.80 -7.70
CA CYS A 58 5.26 10.14 -7.10
C CYS A 58 6.40 10.44 -6.12
N ILE A 59 6.84 9.45 -5.32
CA ILE A 59 7.99 9.60 -4.41
C ILE A 59 9.27 9.82 -5.23
N HIS A 60 9.49 9.01 -6.26
CA HIS A 60 10.66 9.12 -7.14
C HIS A 60 10.71 10.49 -7.85
N GLU A 61 9.59 10.95 -8.40
CA GLU A 61 9.48 12.29 -9.01
C GLU A 61 9.74 13.40 -7.98
N SER A 62 9.19 13.28 -6.77
CA SER A 62 9.43 14.23 -5.68
C SER A 62 10.90 14.29 -5.28
N LEU A 63 11.60 13.15 -5.25
CA LEU A 63 13.05 13.09 -5.00
C LEU A 63 13.86 13.77 -6.11
N ASN A 64 13.43 13.68 -7.36
CA ASN A 64 14.09 14.34 -8.50
C ASN A 64 13.81 15.84 -8.55
N ALA A 65 12.56 16.25 -8.25
CA ALA A 65 12.12 17.64 -8.28
C ALA A 65 12.67 18.49 -7.12
N ASN A 66 12.95 17.88 -5.95
CA ASN A 66 13.53 18.59 -4.80
C ASN A 66 15.00 18.97 -5.04
N LYS A 67 15.22 20.08 -5.77
CA LYS A 67 16.55 20.64 -6.08
C LYS A 67 17.21 21.37 -4.90
N ARG A 68 16.49 21.61 -3.80
CA ARG A 68 16.98 22.36 -2.62
C ARG A 68 17.63 21.42 -1.58
N GLY A 69 18.92 21.12 -1.80
CA GLY A 69 19.82 20.54 -0.80
C GLY A 69 19.55 19.08 -0.39
N GLN A 70 20.57 18.42 0.17
CA GLN A 70 20.44 17.02 0.61
C GLN A 70 19.31 16.83 1.66
N ASP A 71 19.00 17.86 2.46
CA ASP A 71 18.05 17.76 3.57
C ASP A 71 16.61 17.45 3.13
N GLY A 72 16.14 18.04 2.03
CA GLY A 72 14.78 17.79 1.53
C GLY A 72 14.59 16.35 1.05
N LYS A 73 15.58 15.83 0.31
CA LYS A 73 15.60 14.44 -0.14
C LYS A 73 15.77 13.47 1.03
N ARG A 74 16.67 13.79 1.96
CA ARG A 74 16.93 12.98 3.16
C ARG A 74 15.70 12.87 4.04
N ARG A 75 14.90 13.93 4.15
CA ARG A 75 13.62 13.93 4.88
C ARG A 75 12.54 13.07 4.22
N ILE A 76 12.38 13.13 2.90
CA ILE A 76 11.42 12.26 2.19
C ILE A 76 11.85 10.80 2.33
N LEU A 77 13.13 10.52 2.10
CA LEU A 77 13.68 9.17 2.25
C LEU A 77 13.57 8.67 3.69
N SER A 78 13.74 9.51 4.71
CA SER A 78 13.68 9.08 6.11
C SER A 78 12.28 8.64 6.52
N ILE A 79 11.24 9.34 6.05
CA ILE A 79 9.83 8.97 6.28
C ILE A 79 9.54 7.61 5.65
N VAL A 80 9.95 7.39 4.41
CA VAL A 80 9.74 6.12 3.69
C VAL A 80 10.57 4.99 4.30
N ALA A 81 11.83 5.24 4.62
CA ALA A 81 12.76 4.21 5.04
C ALA A 81 12.40 3.58 6.39
N GLU A 82 11.69 4.29 7.26
CA GLU A 82 11.22 3.75 8.55
C GLU A 82 10.02 2.81 8.41
N GLN A 83 9.22 2.97 7.35
CA GLN A 83 7.96 2.25 7.17
C GLN A 83 8.09 0.98 6.31
N PHE A 84 9.14 0.90 5.47
CA PHE A 84 9.28 -0.16 4.47
C PHE A 84 10.60 -0.94 4.60
N PRO A 85 10.65 -2.22 4.17
CA PRO A 85 11.87 -3.02 4.16
C PRO A 85 12.87 -2.54 3.09
N TYR A 86 14.17 -2.77 3.32
CA TYR A 86 15.24 -2.32 2.42
C TYR A 86 15.08 -2.81 0.98
N CYS A 87 14.71 -4.09 0.80
CA CYS A 87 14.60 -4.69 -0.53
C CYS A 87 13.52 -4.01 -1.38
N GLU A 88 12.41 -3.62 -0.76
CA GLU A 88 11.29 -2.95 -1.43
C GLU A 88 11.67 -1.53 -1.82
N ILE A 89 12.29 -0.77 -0.91
CA ILE A 89 12.76 0.60 -1.17
C ILE A 89 13.77 0.62 -2.31
N LYS A 90 14.76 -0.28 -2.29
CA LYS A 90 15.78 -0.37 -3.35
C LYS A 90 15.17 -0.65 -4.71
N LYS A 91 14.27 -1.63 -4.77
CA LYS A 91 13.60 -2.03 -6.00
C LYS A 91 12.75 -0.89 -6.56
N ASN A 92 11.91 -0.28 -5.72
CA ASN A 92 10.89 0.66 -6.19
C ASN A 92 11.42 2.08 -6.42
N LEU A 93 12.48 2.50 -5.71
CA LEU A 93 13.12 3.82 -5.91
C LEU A 93 14.40 3.75 -6.75
N ASN A 94 14.75 2.58 -7.28
CA ASN A 94 15.97 2.33 -8.04
C ASN A 94 17.25 2.80 -7.32
N ILE A 95 17.35 2.50 -6.01
CA ILE A 95 18.49 2.88 -5.17
C ILE A 95 19.48 1.71 -5.09
N SER A 96 20.71 1.93 -5.54
CA SER A 96 21.74 0.87 -5.55
C SER A 96 22.33 0.59 -4.17
N SER A 97 22.69 1.64 -3.41
CA SER A 97 23.38 1.49 -2.11
C SER A 97 22.42 1.41 -0.91
N SER A 98 22.73 0.54 0.05
CA SER A 98 22.08 0.52 1.36
C SER A 98 22.45 1.73 2.23
N ASP A 99 23.59 2.37 1.98
CA ASP A 99 24.11 3.46 2.82
C ASP A 99 23.15 4.65 2.83
N THR A 100 22.59 4.98 1.67
CA THR A 100 21.57 6.01 1.52
C THR A 100 20.34 5.74 2.41
N ILE A 101 19.91 4.48 2.49
CA ILE A 101 18.75 4.07 3.29
C ILE A 101 19.12 4.07 4.80
N ASN A 102 20.33 3.63 5.15
CA ASN A 102 20.84 3.67 6.52
C ASN A 102 20.90 5.10 7.06
N GLU A 103 21.44 6.02 6.26
CA GLU A 103 21.52 7.42 6.61
C GLU A 103 20.14 8.07 6.72
N ALA A 104 19.19 7.69 5.86
CA ALA A 104 17.81 8.13 5.96
C ALA A 104 17.13 7.63 7.24
N ARG A 105 17.31 6.36 7.62
CA ARG A 105 16.76 5.81 8.89
C ARG A 105 17.41 6.45 10.11
N LYS A 106 18.72 6.66 10.08
CA LYS A 106 19.44 7.38 11.14
C LYS A 106 18.87 8.79 11.31
N TYR A 107 18.63 9.49 10.20
CA TYR A 107 17.99 10.80 10.20
C TYR A 107 16.56 10.75 10.77
N ALA A 108 15.73 9.76 10.38
CA ALA A 108 14.39 9.57 10.96
C ALA A 108 14.42 9.39 12.48
N ARG A 109 15.40 8.64 13.00
CA ARG A 109 15.53 8.42 14.46
C ARG A 109 15.95 9.66 15.22
N ILE A 110 16.81 10.49 14.62
CA ILE A 110 17.34 11.70 15.27
C ILE A 110 16.35 12.87 15.17
N HIS A 111 15.48 12.88 14.15
CA HIS A 111 14.62 14.04 13.85
C HIS A 111 13.13 13.71 13.68
N GLY A 112 12.74 12.47 13.96
CA GLY A 112 11.36 12.00 13.88
C GLY A 112 10.50 12.42 15.08
N PRO A 113 9.22 11.99 15.09
CA PRO A 113 8.31 12.29 16.20
C PRO A 113 8.90 11.85 17.55
N GLY A 114 8.98 12.80 18.50
CA GLY A 114 9.57 12.57 19.83
C GLY A 114 11.08 12.80 19.94
N ALA A 115 11.77 13.09 18.83
CA ALA A 115 13.19 13.43 18.87
C ALA A 115 13.43 14.92 19.21
N LYS A 116 14.62 15.23 19.74
CA LYS A 116 14.99 16.62 20.07
C LYS A 116 14.97 17.47 18.79
N CYS A 117 14.27 18.61 18.84
CA CYS A 117 14.25 19.55 17.73
C CYS A 117 15.68 19.98 17.40
N VAL A 118 16.04 19.99 16.11
CA VAL A 118 17.35 20.53 15.70
C VAL A 118 17.32 22.02 15.95
N GLU A 119 18.07 22.47 16.95
CA GLU A 119 18.28 23.90 17.14
C GLU A 119 18.96 24.44 15.89
N LYS A 120 18.33 25.46 15.30
CA LYS A 120 18.89 26.13 14.14
C LYS A 120 20.21 26.79 14.58
N PRO A 121 21.33 26.58 13.86
CA PRO A 121 22.59 27.21 14.25
C PRO A 121 22.42 28.73 14.27
N ILE A 122 22.78 29.33 15.40
CA ILE A 122 22.86 30.78 15.54
C ILE A 122 24.23 31.16 15.01
N PHE A 123 24.25 31.87 13.88
CA PHE A 123 25.47 32.54 13.44
C PHE A 123 25.57 33.85 14.21
N THR A 124 26.47 33.89 15.19
CA THR A 124 26.96 35.12 15.84
C THR A 124 28.14 35.71 15.08
#